data_AF-A0A1D8QQ73-F1
#
_entry.id   AF-A0A1D8QQ73-F1
#
_cell.length_a   1.000
_cell.length_b   1.000
_cell.length_c   1.000
_cell.angle_alpha   90.00
_cell.angle_beta   90.00
_cell.angle_gamma   90.00
#
_symmetry.space_group_name_H-M   'P 1'
#
loop_
_entity.id
_entity.type
_entity.pdbx_description
1 polymer ?
#
loop_
_entity_poly.entity_id
_entity_poly.type
_entity_poly.pdbx_seq_one_letter_code
_entity_poly.pdbx_strand_id
1 'polypeptide(L)'
;EDARALGPDILCEIVGYATYGNAYHMTGLTSEGLEMARAIASTLDHARLDPTRIDYVNSHGSGTRQNDGYDMAAAKWSLGAHAYQ
;
A
#
# COMPACT_ATOMS: atom_id res chain seq x y z
N GLU A 1 8.37 -21.61 -2.61
CA GLU A 1 9.21 -22.49 -1.76
C GLU A 1 10.63 -22.70 -2.32
N ASP A 2 10.90 -22.32 -3.57
CA ASP A 2 12.21 -22.55 -4.23
C ASP A 2 13.38 -21.77 -3.62
N ALA A 3 13.17 -20.52 -3.18
CA ALA A 3 14.26 -19.68 -2.65
C ALA A 3 14.90 -20.23 -1.36
N ARG A 4 14.13 -20.93 -0.51
CA ARG A 4 14.65 -21.59 0.71
C ARG A 4 15.51 -22.81 0.39
N ALA A 5 15.24 -23.48 -0.73
CA ALA A 5 15.97 -24.67 -1.16
C ALA A 5 17.29 -24.33 -1.87
N LEU A 6 17.43 -23.12 -2.42
CA LEU A 6 18.57 -22.71 -3.23
C LEU A 6 19.76 -22.15 -2.40
N GLY A 7 19.58 -21.95 -1.09
CA GLY A 7 20.65 -21.54 -0.18
C GLY A 7 21.13 -20.07 -0.16
N PRO A 8 20.56 -19.08 -0.89
CA PRO A 8 20.93 -17.68 -0.65
C PRO A 8 20.28 -17.15 0.63
N ASP A 9 20.91 -16.15 1.25
CA ASP A 9 20.33 -15.40 2.37
C ASP A 9 19.07 -14.65 1.90
N ILE A 10 17.91 -15.02 2.45
CA ILE A 10 16.63 -14.40 2.11
C ILE A 10 16.52 -13.06 2.85
N LEU A 11 16.50 -11.95 2.10
CA LEU A 11 16.39 -10.59 2.66
C LEU A 11 14.98 -10.26 3.14
N CYS A 12 13.96 -10.59 2.33
CA CYS A 12 12.56 -10.36 2.63
C CYS A 12 11.66 -11.27 1.77
N GLU A 13 10.37 -11.26 2.08
CA GLU A 13 9.33 -11.96 1.33
C GLU A 13 8.28 -10.94 0.84
N ILE A 14 7.89 -11.06 -0.43
CA ILE A 14 6.76 -10.30 -0.97
C ILE A 14 5.50 -11.12 -0.73
N VAL A 15 4.69 -10.69 0.22
CA VAL A 15 3.51 -11.44 0.66
C VAL A 15 2.21 -11.02 -0.03
N GLY A 16 2.18 -9.84 -0.68
CA GLY A 16 0.99 -9.35 -1.36
C GLY A 16 1.31 -8.25 -2.37
N TYR A 17 0.41 -8.09 -3.34
CA TYR A 17 0.48 -7.05 -4.37
C TYR A 17 -0.92 -6.79 -4.94
N ALA A 18 -1.20 -5.55 -5.30
CA ALA A 18 -2.39 -5.18 -6.05
C ALA A 18 -2.14 -3.95 -6.93
N THR A 19 -2.89 -3.84 -8.02
CA THR A 19 -2.99 -2.64 -8.84
C THR A 19 -4.43 -2.18 -8.91
N TYR A 20 -4.63 -0.87 -9.00
CA TYR A 20 -5.96 -0.31 -9.15
C TYR A 20 -5.92 0.86 -10.13
N GLY A 21 -6.92 0.93 -11.00
CA GLY A 21 -7.14 2.04 -11.93
C GLY A 21 -8.59 2.50 -11.84
N ASN A 22 -8.81 3.81 -11.75
CA ASN A 22 -10.15 4.37 -11.57
C ASN A 22 -10.96 4.53 -12.87
N ALA A 23 -10.34 4.28 -14.02
CA ALA A 23 -10.92 4.40 -15.36
C ALA A 23 -11.62 5.76 -15.65
N TYR A 24 -11.27 6.80 -14.90
CA TYR A 24 -11.89 8.12 -14.99
C TYR A 24 -10.88 9.20 -15.40
N HIS A 25 -9.72 9.25 -14.74
CA HIS A 25 -8.68 10.23 -15.06
C HIS A 25 -7.31 9.55 -15.08
N MET A 26 -6.48 9.91 -16.06
CA MET A 26 -5.20 9.22 -16.32
C MET A 26 -4.22 9.26 -15.13
N THR A 27 -4.20 10.36 -14.38
CA THR A 27 -3.27 10.57 -13.24
C THR A 27 -3.95 11.08 -11.98
N GLY A 28 -5.26 11.32 -12.05
CA GLY A 28 -6.00 12.03 -11.01
C GLY A 28 -6.74 11.03 -10.15
N LEU A 29 -6.58 11.15 -8.84
CA LEU A 29 -7.32 10.37 -7.86
C LEU A 29 -8.43 11.22 -7.25
N THR A 30 -9.39 10.57 -6.59
CA THR A 30 -10.32 11.28 -5.70
C THR A 30 -9.55 12.01 -4.60
N SER A 31 -10.10 13.14 -4.11
CA SER A 31 -9.47 13.94 -3.05
C SER A 31 -9.14 13.13 -1.80
N GLU A 32 -9.91 12.07 -1.58
CA GLU A 32 -9.84 11.17 -0.44
C GLU A 32 -8.86 10.00 -0.67
N GLY A 33 -8.26 9.87 -1.85
CA GLY A 33 -7.29 8.81 -2.16
C GLY A 33 -7.87 7.39 -2.16
N LEU A 34 -9.19 7.24 -2.35
CA LEU A 34 -9.90 5.97 -2.16
C LEU A 34 -9.41 4.86 -3.08
N GLU A 35 -8.99 5.20 -4.29
CA GLU A 35 -8.54 4.21 -5.26
C GLU A 35 -7.19 3.60 -4.87
N MET A 36 -6.31 4.42 -4.30
CA MET A 36 -5.07 3.94 -3.71
C MET A 36 -5.35 3.13 -2.43
N ALA A 37 -6.30 3.57 -1.61
CA ALA A 37 -6.70 2.84 -0.41
C ALA A 37 -7.25 1.44 -0.74
N ARG A 38 -8.01 1.30 -1.84
CA ARG A 38 -8.48 0.00 -2.36
C ARG A 38 -7.32 -0.91 -2.77
N ALA A 39 -6.29 -0.35 -3.40
CA ALA A 39 -5.09 -1.12 -3.74
C ALA A 39 -4.37 -1.63 -2.48
N ILE A 40 -4.21 -0.78 -1.45
CA ILE A 40 -3.59 -1.17 -0.18
C ILE A 40 -4.42 -2.25 0.52
N ALA A 41 -5.74 -2.07 0.63
CA ALA A 41 -6.63 -3.05 1.25
C ALA A 41 -6.59 -4.41 0.53
N SER A 42 -6.60 -4.42 -0.80
CA SER A 42 -6.49 -5.66 -1.59
C SER A 42 -5.12 -6.33 -1.42
N THR A 43 -4.06 -5.53 -1.27
CA THR A 43 -2.70 -6.05 -0.99
C THR A 43 -2.65 -6.73 0.38
N LEU A 44 -3.25 -6.11 1.41
CA LEU A 44 -3.33 -6.68 2.76
C LEU A 44 -4.15 -7.97 2.79
N ASP A 45 -5.26 -8.03 2.03
CA ASP A 45 -6.07 -9.24 1.89
C ASP A 45 -5.30 -10.36 1.19
N HIS A 46 -4.62 -10.07 0.06
CA HIS A 46 -3.72 -11.01 -0.61
C HIS A 46 -2.62 -11.54 0.34
N ALA A 47 -2.04 -10.65 1.15
CA ALA A 47 -1.03 -10.99 2.15
C ALA A 47 -1.61 -11.68 3.40
N ARG A 48 -2.94 -11.67 3.58
CA ARG A 48 -3.63 -12.12 4.79
C ARG A 48 -3.07 -11.47 6.06
N LEU A 49 -2.77 -10.18 5.98
CA LEU A 49 -2.23 -9.40 7.08
C LEU A 49 -3.26 -8.43 7.64
N ASP A 50 -3.29 -8.35 8.97
CA ASP A 50 -4.02 -7.29 9.66
C ASP A 50 -3.26 -5.95 9.49
N PRO A 51 -3.95 -4.82 9.23
CA PRO A 51 -3.30 -3.52 9.06
C PRO A 51 -2.44 -3.09 10.25
N THR A 52 -2.73 -3.53 11.48
CA THR A 52 -1.91 -3.21 12.67
C THR A 52 -0.57 -3.95 12.70
N ARG A 53 -0.30 -4.84 11.73
CA ARG A 53 0.98 -5.52 11.56
C ARG A 53 1.97 -4.71 10.70
N ILE A 54 1.55 -3.55 10.20
CA ILE A 54 2.38 -2.71 9.34
C ILE A 54 3.11 -1.69 10.22
N ASP A 55 4.44 -1.84 10.32
CA ASP A 55 5.28 -0.92 11.09
C ASP A 55 5.76 0.28 10.26
N TYR A 56 5.86 0.11 8.94
CA TYR A 56 6.42 1.12 8.05
C TYR A 56 5.72 1.14 6.69
N VAL A 57 5.47 2.35 6.19
CA VAL A 57 4.95 2.60 4.85
C VAL A 57 5.97 3.43 4.08
N ASN A 58 6.47 2.89 2.97
CA ASN A 58 7.23 3.65 1.98
C ASN A 58 6.25 4.24 0.95
N SER A 59 5.92 5.53 1.09
CA SER A 59 4.99 6.21 0.18
C SER A 59 5.62 6.46 -1.20
N HIS A 60 4.79 6.72 -2.22
CA HIS A 60 5.29 7.15 -3.52
C HIS A 60 6.07 8.46 -3.40
N GLY A 61 5.53 9.45 -2.66
CA GLY A 61 6.29 10.61 -2.21
C GLY A 61 6.80 11.50 -3.35
N SER A 62 5.93 11.85 -4.28
CA SER A 62 6.28 12.65 -5.47
C SER A 62 6.77 14.07 -5.15
N GLY A 63 6.50 14.58 -3.95
CA GLY A 63 6.76 15.96 -3.55
C GLY A 63 5.71 16.95 -4.06
N THR A 64 4.64 16.46 -4.69
CA THR A 64 3.53 17.30 -5.15
C THR A 64 2.45 17.34 -4.09
N ARG A 65 1.99 18.55 -3.74
CA ARG A 65 0.97 18.75 -2.70
C ARG A 65 -0.27 17.88 -2.90
N GLN A 66 -0.65 17.65 -4.16
CA GLN A 66 -1.80 16.83 -4.51
C GLN A 66 -1.55 15.35 -4.20
N ASN A 67 -0.51 14.74 -4.80
CA ASN A 67 -0.28 13.30 -4.63
C ASN A 67 0.19 12.94 -3.22
N ASP A 68 1.01 13.78 -2.59
CA ASP A 68 1.45 13.52 -1.22
C ASP A 68 0.25 13.54 -0.25
N GLY A 69 -0.77 14.34 -0.55
CA GLY A 69 -2.06 14.31 0.14
C GLY A 69 -2.81 12.98 -0.06
N TYR A 70 -2.79 12.44 -1.28
CA TYR A 70 -3.42 11.16 -1.60
C TYR A 70 -2.72 9.98 -0.93
N ASP A 71 -1.38 9.94 -0.96
CA ASP A 71 -0.57 8.93 -0.28
C ASP A 71 -0.92 8.87 1.21
N MET A 72 -0.96 10.03 1.87
CA MET A 72 -1.28 10.14 3.30
C MET A 72 -2.73 9.75 3.61
N ALA A 73 -3.69 10.18 2.78
CA ALA A 73 -5.10 9.85 2.97
C ALA A 73 -5.34 8.34 2.81
N ALA A 74 -4.77 7.73 1.79
CA ALA A 74 -4.90 6.31 1.51
C ALA A 74 -4.27 5.44 2.62
N ALA A 75 -3.08 5.80 3.10
CA ALA A 75 -2.43 5.11 4.20
C ALA A 75 -3.27 5.17 5.48
N LYS A 76 -3.78 6.36 5.85
CA LYS A 76 -4.66 6.54 7.02
C LYS A 76 -5.96 5.76 6.92
N TRP A 77 -6.57 5.76 5.74
CA TRP A 77 -7.78 4.98 5.52
C TRP A 77 -7.52 3.48 5.68
N SER A 78 -6.43 2.99 5.11
CA SER A 78 -6.13 1.55 5.05
C SER A 78 -5.64 0.97 6.38
N LEU A 79 -4.87 1.75 7.14
CA LEU A 79 -4.34 1.33 8.44
C LEU A 79 -5.25 1.73 9.62
N GLY A 80 -6.25 2.57 9.38
CA GLY A 80 -7.20 3.02 10.38
C GLY A 80 -6.51 3.72 11.56
N ALA A 81 -6.92 3.38 12.79
CA ALA A 81 -6.38 3.98 14.01
C ALA A 81 -4.85 3.76 14.17
N HIS A 82 -4.31 2.69 13.58
CA HIS A 82 -2.88 2.37 13.65
C HIS A 82 -2.01 3.44 12.97
N ALA A 83 -2.52 4.12 11.94
CA ALA A 83 -1.79 5.20 11.27
C ALA A 83 -1.60 6.48 12.10
N TYR A 84 -2.17 6.56 13.30
CA TYR A 84 -2.11 7.73 14.17
C TYR A 84 -1.32 7.48 15.46
N GLN A 85 -0.73 6.29 15.60
CA GLN A 85 0.15 5.90 16.69
C GLN A 85 1.61 6.09 16.25
#